data_AF-A0A382QHG4-F1
#
_entry.id   AF-A0A382QHG4-F1
#
_cell.length_a   1.000
_cell.length_b   1.000
_cell.length_c   1.000
_cell.angle_alpha   90.00
_cell.angle_beta   90.00
_cell.angle_gamma   90.00
#
_symmetry.space_group_name_H-M   'P 1'
#
loop_
_entity.id
_entity.type
_entity.pdbx_description
1 polymer ?
#
loop_
_entity_poly.entity_id
_entity_poly.type
_entity_poly.pdbx_seq_one_letter_code
_entity_poly.pdbx_strand_id
1 'polypeptide(L)' 'MRFHPLTVADVRWETDDTVSVSFLVPDGLKDEFGFTQGQHLTLRREFDGKEVRRSYSICTSVYED' A
#
# COMPACT_ATOMS: atom_id res chain seq x y z
N MET A 1 -8.15 -9.26 -10.22
CA MET A 1 -7.23 -8.45 -9.39
C MET A 1 -5.86 -8.52 -10.02
N ARG A 2 -5.29 -7.36 -10.38
CA ARG A 2 -3.92 -7.23 -10.87
C ARG A 2 -3.04 -6.78 -9.71
N PHE A 3 -1.87 -7.39 -9.55
CA PHE A 3 -0.87 -6.97 -8.57
C PHE A 3 0.24 -6.21 -9.29
N HIS A 4 0.67 -5.11 -8.70
CA HIS A 4 1.81 -4.32 -9.16
C HIS A 4 2.92 -4.38 -8.12
N PRO A 5 4.17 -4.64 -8.52
CA PRO A 5 5.29 -4.45 -7.62
C PRO A 5 5.48 -2.95 -7.38
N LEU A 6 5.39 -2.53 -6.11
CA LEU A 6 5.69 -1.17 -5.69
C LEU A 6 6.89 -1.17 -4.74
N THR A 7 7.69 -0.13 -4.83
CA THR A 7 8.80 0.11 -3.90
C THR A 7 8.27 0.81 -2.66
N VAL A 8 8.66 0.35 -1.48
CA VAL A 8 8.41 1.08 -0.22
C VAL A 8 9.22 2.37 -0.26
N ALA A 9 8.54 3.51 -0.17
CA ALA A 9 9.16 4.82 -0.21
C ALA A 9 9.59 5.27 1.19
N ASP A 10 8.73 5.04 2.19
CA ASP A 10 9.00 5.38 3.59
C ASP A 10 8.31 4.39 4.53
N VAL A 11 8.90 4.21 5.72
CA VAL A 11 8.32 3.48 6.84
C VAL A 11 8.49 4.34 8.08
N ARG A 12 7.38 4.87 8.57
CA ARG A 12 7.35 5.73 9.73
C ARG A 12 6.76 4.98 10.92
N TRP A 13 7.44 5.05 12.05
CA TRP A 13 6.94 4.55 13.32
C TRP A 13 5.98 5.58 13.93
N GLU A 14 4.74 5.17 14.16
CA GLU A 14 3.72 6.02 14.79
C GLU A 14 3.65 5.77 16.30
N THR A 15 3.80 4.50 16.71
CA THR A 15 3.87 4.05 18.11
C THR A 15 4.87 2.90 18.25
N ASP A 16 5.05 2.37 19.46
CA ASP A 16 5.93 1.24 19.75
C ASP A 16 5.60 -0.04 18.94
N ASP A 17 4.35 -0.17 18.47
CA ASP A 17 3.85 -1.35 17.76
C ASP A 17 3.17 -1.04 16.42
N THR A 18 3.14 0.23 15.99
CA THR A 18 2.43 0.67 14.79
C THR A 18 3.32 1.46 13.86
N VAL A 19 3.26 1.12 12.57
CA VAL A 19 3.96 1.84 11.51
C VAL A 19 3.00 2.26 10.41
N SER A 20 3.26 3.40 9.80
CA SER A 20 2.71 3.81 8.51
C SER A 20 3.75 3.52 7.41
N VAL A 21 3.27 3.03 6.27
CA VAL A 21 4.12 2.64 5.14
C VAL A 21 3.61 3.35 3.89
N SER A 22 4.49 4.05 3.21
CA SER A 22 4.19 4.67 1.92
C SER A 22 4.88 3.93 0.77
N PHE A 23 4.30 4.00 -0.41
CA PHE A 23 4.80 3.35 -1.62
C PHE A 23 5.05 4.37 -2.71
N LEU A 24 6.12 4.18 -3.46
CA LEU A 24 6.36 4.94 -4.68
C LEU A 24 5.44 4.41 -5.77
N VAL A 25 4.49 5.23 -6.23
CA VAL A 25 3.62 4.90 -7.36
C VAL A 25 4.24 5.45 -8.65
N PRO A 26 4.67 4.58 -9.59
CA PRO A 26 5.18 5.03 -10.88
C PRO A 26 4.12 5.83 -11.66
N ASP A 27 4.54 6.80 -12.48
CA ASP A 27 3.63 7.67 -13.22
C ASP A 27 2.58 6.91 -14.05
N GLY A 28 2.98 5.80 -14.69
CA GLY A 28 2.08 4.96 -15.49
C GLY A 28 1.02 4.19 -14.68
N LEU A 29 1.08 4.22 -13.35
CA LEU A 29 0.14 3.55 -12.45
C LEU A 29 -0.69 4.52 -11.61
N LYS A 30 -0.48 5.84 -11.72
CA LYS A 30 -1.19 6.85 -10.91
C LYS A 30 -2.71 6.72 -11.01
N ASP A 31 -3.24 6.56 -12.22
CA ASP A 31 -4.69 6.40 -12.45
C ASP A 31 -5.26 5.13 -11.80
N GLU A 32 -4.46 4.08 -11.64
CA GLU A 32 -4.89 2.82 -11.03
C GLU A 32 -4.89 2.86 -9.49
N PHE A 33 -4.00 3.66 -8.92
CA PHE A 33 -3.89 3.85 -7.48
C PHE A 33 -4.68 5.07 -6.97
N GLY A 34 -5.29 5.86 -7.87
CA GLY A 34 -6.33 6.81 -7.52
C GLY A 34 -7.52 6.08 -6.90
N PHE A 35 -7.81 6.39 -5.63
CA PHE A 35 -8.86 5.71 -4.86
C PHE A 35 -9.94 6.68 -4.41
N THR A 36 -11.09 6.13 -4.02
CA THR A 36 -12.18 6.83 -3.35
C THR A 36 -12.39 6.30 -1.93
N GLN A 37 -13.12 7.06 -1.12
CA GLN A 37 -13.35 6.73 0.29
C GLN A 37 -13.98 5.33 0.46
N GLY A 38 -13.48 4.57 1.44
CA GLY A 38 -13.93 3.21 1.73
C GLY A 38 -13.23 2.12 0.93
N GLN A 39 -12.34 2.47 -0.02
CA GLN A 39 -11.49 1.48 -0.69
C GLN A 39 -10.30 1.06 0.18
N HIS A 40 -9.74 -0.11 -0.14
CA HIS A 40 -8.62 -0.72 0.57
C HIS A 40 -7.67 -1.39 -0.42
N LEU A 41 -6.42 -1.60 0.00
CA LEU A 41 -5.41 -2.29 -0.80
C LEU A 41 -5.19 -3.71 -0.29
N THR A 42 -4.95 -4.64 -1.20
CA THR A 42 -4.47 -5.98 -0.85
C THR A 42 -2.98 -6.06 -1.13
N LEU A 43 -2.19 -6.22 -0.06
CA LEU A 43 -0.76 -6.50 -0.17
C LEU A 43 -0.55 -8.01 -0.25
N ARG A 44 0.42 -8.39 -1.08
CA ARG A 44 0.81 -9.78 -1.32
C ARG A 44 2.31 -9.89 -1.21
N ARG A 45 2.77 -10.83 -0.39
CA ARG A 45 4.20 -11.12 -0.23
C ARG A 45 4.40 -12.60 -0.01
N GLU A 46 5.50 -13.12 -0.52
CA GLU A 46 5.95 -14.47 -0.24
C GLU A 46 6.89 -14.48 0.97
N PHE A 47 6.63 -15.39 1.90
CA PHE A 47 7.46 -15.69 3.06
C PHE A 47 7.71 -17.20 3.09
N ASP A 48 8.96 -17.63 3.05
CA ASP A 48 9.36 -19.04 3.10
C ASP A 48 8.58 -19.95 2.10
N GLY A 49 8.43 -19.48 0.86
CA GLY A 49 7.70 -20.22 -0.19
C GLY A 49 6.18 -20.20 -0.03
N LYS A 50 5.64 -19.45 0.94
CA LYS A 50 4.20 -19.31 1.18
C LYS A 50 3.74 -17.90 0.88
N GLU A 51 2.72 -17.79 0.04
CA GLU A 51 2.11 -16.51 -0.28
C GLU A 51 1.17 -16.07 0.84
N VAL A 52 1.40 -14.88 1.37
CA VAL A 52 0.54 -14.22 2.35
C VAL A 52 -0.13 -13.01 1.68
N ARG A 53 -1.45 -12.92 1.86
CA ARG A 53 -2.26 -11.78 1.40
C ARG A 53 -2.96 -11.15 2.59
N ARG A 54 -2.94 -9.82 2.64
CA ARG A 54 -3.61 -9.03 3.69
C ARG A 54 -4.21 -7.78 3.08
N SER A 55 -5.42 -7.45 3.53
CA SER A 55 -6.09 -6.20 3.17
C SER A 55 -5.78 -5.13 4.21
N TYR A 56 -5.43 -3.93 3.75
CA TYR A 56 -5.13 -2.77 4.55
C TYR A 56 -5.99 -1.59 4.09
N SER A 57 -6.60 -0.90 5.05
CA SER A 57 -7.27 0.38 4.77
C SER A 57 -6.23 1.44 4.46
N ILE A 58 -6.54 2.34 3.54
CA ILE A 58 -5.68 3.48 3.21
C ILE A 58 -5.88 4.53 4.30
N CYS A 59 -4.79 4.98 4.93
CA CYS A 59 -4.82 5.95 6.03
C CYS A 59 -4.53 7.39 5.59
N THR A 60 -4.39 7.64 4.29
CA THR A 60 -4.17 8.95 3.69
C THR A 60 -5.45 9.49 3.07
N SER A 61 -5.48 10.79 2.81
CA SER A 61 -6.59 11.40 2.09
C SER A 61 -6.44 11.24 0.57
N VAL A 62 -7.56 11.29 -0.16
CA VAL A 62 -7.55 11.31 -1.64
C VAL A 62 -7.02 12.63 -2.23
N TYR A 63 -6.61 13.56 -1.38
CA TYR A 63 -6.10 14.89 -1.74
C TYR A 63 -4.64 15.08 -1.33
N GLU A 64 -3.99 14.06 -0.76
CA GLU A 64 -2.56 14.08 -0.45
C GLU A 64 -1.77 13.56 -1.66
N ASP A 65 -0.69 14.27 -2.01
CA ASP A 65 0.23 13.95 -3.11
C ASP A 65 1.29 12.90 -2.71
#